data_AF-A0A349SBZ5-F1
#
_entry.id   AF-A0A349SBZ5-F1
#
_cell.length_a   1.000
_cell.length_b   1.000
_cell.length_c   1.000
_cell.angle_alpha   90.00
_cell.angle_beta   90.00
_cell.angle_gamma   90.00
#
_symmetry.space_group_name_H-M   'P 1'
#
loop_
_entity.id
_entity.type
_entity.pdbx_description
1 polymer ?
#
loop_
_entity_poly.entity_id
_entity_poly.type
_entity_poly.pdbx_seq_one_letter_code
_entity_poly.pdbx_strand_id
1 'polypeptide(L)' 'MNKTSSFVLAAAITAASGTAAAGERVGDFALIDHNGAFQSMAWHDDAAAIAILPQAVGATDTASL' A
#
# COMPACT_ATOMS: atom_id res chain seq x y z
N MET A 1 -1.90 29.09 -28.44
CA MET A 1 -2.68 29.00 -27.19
C MET A 1 -2.57 30.32 -26.46
N ASN A 2 -3.68 30.96 -26.09
CA ASN A 2 -3.64 32.19 -25.29
C ASN A 2 -3.24 31.83 -23.84
N LYS A 3 -2.55 32.75 -23.15
CA LYS A 3 -1.98 32.51 -21.80
C LYS A 3 -3.05 32.08 -20.78
N THR A 4 -4.27 32.57 -20.98
CA THR A 4 -5.47 32.29 -20.16
C THR A 4 -5.98 30.86 -20.32
N SER A 5 -6.04 30.30 -21.53
CA SER A 5 -6.45 28.90 -21.74
C SER A 5 -5.46 27.91 -21.14
N SER A 6 -4.16 28.20 -21.16
CA SER A 6 -3.17 27.37 -20.48
C SER A 6 -3.35 27.36 -18.96
N PHE A 7 -3.73 28.50 -18.38
CA PHE A 7 -3.96 28.61 -16.94
C PHE A 7 -5.21 27.84 -16.50
N VAL A 8 -6.29 27.95 -17.29
CA VAL A 8 -7.54 27.20 -17.05
C VAL A 8 -7.31 25.69 -17.16
N LEU A 9 -6.54 25.24 -18.16
CA LEU A 9 -6.22 23.83 -18.32
C LEU A 9 -5.37 23.29 -17.16
N ALA A 10 -4.37 24.05 -16.70
CA ALA A 10 -3.56 23.66 -15.54
C ALA A 10 -4.39 23.56 -14.26
N ALA A 11 -5.30 24.51 -14.02
CA ALA A 11 -6.19 24.48 -12.88
C ALA A 11 -7.16 23.28 -12.92
N ALA A 12 -7.68 22.94 -14.10
CA ALA A 12 -8.55 21.78 -14.29
C ALA A 12 -7.83 20.45 -14.02
N ILE A 13 -6.57 20.32 -14.43
CA ILE A 13 -5.75 19.12 -14.17
C ILE A 13 -5.52 18.95 -12.67
N THR A 14 -5.12 20.01 -11.96
CA THR A 14 -4.89 19.95 -10.51
C THR A 14 -6.17 19.62 -9.74
N ALA A 15 -7.32 20.13 -10.16
CA ALA A 15 -8.61 19.82 -9.53
C ALA A 15 -9.09 18.38 -9.81
N ALA A 16 -8.68 17.79 -10.94
CA ALA A 16 -9.00 16.41 -11.32
C ALA A 16 -8.03 15.38 -10.74
N SER A 17 -6.87 15.81 -10.25
CA SER A 17 -5.94 14.97 -9.48
C SER A 17 -6.57 14.62 -8.13
N GLY A 18 -7.39 13.57 -8.11
CA GLY A 18 -7.93 13.02 -6.88
C GLY A 18 -6.79 12.71 -5.90
N THR A 19 -7.00 13.02 -4.62
CA THR A 19 -6.09 12.56 -3.58
C THR A 19 -6.08 11.05 -3.62
N ALA A 20 -4.91 10.44 -3.87
CA ALA A 20 -4.73 9.02 -3.60
C ALA A 20 -5.09 8.81 -2.13
N ALA A 21 -6.27 8.27 -1.87
CA ALA A 21 -6.66 7.89 -0.53
C ALA A 21 -5.69 6.78 -0.14
N ALA A 22 -4.69 7.12 0.68
CA ALA A 22 -3.98 6.12 1.44
C ALA A 22 -5.06 5.34 2.19
N GLY A 23 -5.23 4.06 1.86
CA GLY A 23 -6.19 3.21 2.56
C GLY A 23 -5.93 3.26 4.06
N GLU A 24 -6.95 2.95 4.86
CA GLU A 24 -6.83 2.88 6.32
C GLU A 24 -5.48 2.24 6.69
N ARG A 25 -4.63 2.99 7.40
CA ARG A 25 -3.33 2.45 7.80
C ARG A 25 -3.62 1.35 8.79
N VAL A 26 -3.32 0.12 8.41
CA VAL A 26 -3.24 -0.99 9.36
C VAL A 26 -2.24 -0.52 10.45
N GLY A 27 -2.63 -0.60 11.72
CA GLY A 27 -1.83 -0.09 12.84
C GLY A 27 -0.43 -0.71 12.93
N ASP A 28 0.36 -0.34 13.93
CA ASP A 28 1.69 -0.95 14.08
C ASP A 28 1.58 -2.44 14.43
N PHE A 29 2.12 -3.31 13.58
CA PHE A 29 2.23 -4.75 13.80
C PHE A 29 3.58 -5.26 13.33
N ALA A 30 3.94 -6.43 13.84
CA ALA A 30 5.15 -7.13 13.45
C ALA A 30 4.82 -8.58 13.04
N LEU A 31 5.61 -9.09 12.10
CA LEU A 31 5.54 -10.47 11.65
C LEU A 31 6.79 -11.22 12.12
N ILE A 32 6.68 -12.55 12.17
CA ILE A 32 7.83 -13.45 12.27
C ILE A 32 7.88 -14.27 10.99
N ASP A 33 9.02 -14.22 10.29
CA ASP A 33 9.19 -14.97 9.05
C ASP A 33 9.50 -16.46 9.30
N HIS A 34 9.65 -17.22 8.22
CA HIS A 34 9.91 -18.66 8.30
C HIS A 34 11.28 -19.02 8.91
N ASN A 35 12.21 -18.07 9.03
CA ASN A 35 13.48 -18.24 9.72
C ASN A 35 13.42 -17.79 11.19
N GLY A 36 12.26 -17.30 11.66
CA GLY A 36 12.11 -16.76 13.00
C GLY A 36 12.57 -15.30 13.13
N ALA A 37 12.84 -14.60 12.03
CA ALA A 37 13.26 -13.20 12.10
C ALA A 37 12.06 -12.27 12.33
N PHE A 38 12.25 -11.29 13.21
CA PHE A 38 11.26 -10.26 13.51
C PHE A 38 11.23 -9.20 12.41
N GLN A 39 10.04 -8.90 11.89
CA GLN A 39 9.82 -7.92 10.83
C GLN A 39 8.80 -6.88 11.31
N SER A 40 9.28 -5.70 11.71
CA SER A 40 8.40 -4.56 12.06
C SER A 40 7.88 -3.89 10.79
N MET A 41 6.57 -3.73 10.67
CA MET A 41 5.99 -3.07 9.50
C MET A 41 6.28 -1.58 9.46
N ALA A 42 6.59 -0.95 10.59
CA ALA A 42 7.07 0.43 10.65
C ALA A 42 8.40 0.65 9.89
N TRP A 43 9.20 -0.39 9.66
CA TRP A 43 10.43 -0.29 8.85
C TRP A 43 10.16 -0.33 7.34
N HIS A 44 8.97 -0.78 6.95
CA HIS A 44 8.54 -0.87 5.56
C HIS A 44 7.61 0.28 5.16
N ASP A 45 7.52 1.33 5.99
CA ASP A 45 6.58 2.44 5.81
C ASP A 45 6.86 3.26 4.53
N ASP A 46 8.10 3.21 4.04
CA ASP A 46 8.50 3.84 2.77
C ASP A 46 8.14 2.98 1.53
N ALA A 47 7.68 1.75 1.71
CA ALA A 47 7.24 0.89 0.62
C ALA A 47 5.76 1.13 0.29
N ALA A 48 5.44 1.32 -1.00
CA ALA A 48 4.06 1.57 -1.45
C ALA A 48 3.10 0.41 -1.15
N ALA A 49 3.61 -0.82 -1.00
CA ALA A 49 2.85 -2.00 -0.62
C ALA A 49 3.77 -3.12 -0.08
N ILE A 50 3.23 -3.96 0.80
CA ILE A 50 3.88 -5.17 1.32
C ILE A 50 3.03 -6.37 0.90
N ALA A 51 3.64 -7.37 0.24
CA ALA A 51 2.99 -8.63 -0.10
C ALA A 51 3.35 -9.70 0.94
N ILE A 52 2.34 -10.27 1.59
CA ILE A 52 2.50 -11.39 2.52
C ILE A 52 2.10 -12.66 1.76
N LEU A 53 2.97 -13.67 1.76
CA LEU A 53 2.67 -14.99 1.20
C LEU A 53 2.48 -15.99 2.36
N PRO A 54 1.23 -16.24 2.80
CA PRO A 54 0.97 -17.26 3.80
C PRO A 54 1.34 -18.63 3.22
N GLN A 55 2.04 -19.45 4.01
CA GLN A 55 2.31 -20.83 3.65
C GLN A 55 1.68 -21.75 4.71
N ALA A 56 0.78 -22.62 4.27
CA ALA A 56 0.10 -23.61 5.11
C ALA A 56 0.77 -24.99 4.98
N VAL A 57 2.07 -25.08 5.26
CA VAL A 57 2.84 -26.32 5.07
C VAL A 57 2.30 -27.40 6.01
N GLY A 58 1.74 -28.46 5.44
CA GLY A 58 1.17 -29.58 6.20
C GLY A 58 -0.21 -29.32 6.81
N ALA A 59 -0.88 -28.22 6.44
CA ALA A 59 -2.23 -27.97 6.90
C ALA A 59 -3.22 -28.98 6.29
N THR A 60 -3.98 -29.65 7.14
CA THR A 60 -5.05 -30.60 6.76
C THR A 60 -6.43 -29.94 6.70
N ASP A 61 -6.53 -28.67 7.11
CA ASP A 61 -7.78 -27.91 7.09
C ASP A 61 -7.90 -27.12 5.79
N THR A 62 -8.95 -27.42 5.02
CA THR A 62 -9.25 -26.80 3.73
C THR A 62 -9.46 -25.29 3.84
N ALA A 63 -9.85 -24.77 5.01
CA ALA A 63 -10.00 -23.33 5.23
C ALA A 63 -8.67 -22.55 5.30
N SER A 64 -7.53 -23.26 5.34
CA SER A 64 -6.18 -22.68 5.41
C SER A 64 -5.50 -22.49 4.04
N LEU A 65 -6.18 -22.83 2.93
CA LEU A 65 -5.69 -22.71 1.55
C LEU A 65 -6.12 -21.40 0.88
#